data_AF-A0AAQ3K534-F1
#
_entry.id   AF-A0AAQ3K534-F1
#
_cell.length_a   1.000
_cell.length_b   1.000
_cell.length_c   1.000
_cell.angle_alpha   90.00
_cell.angle_beta   90.00
_cell.angle_gamma   90.00
#
_symmetry.space_group_name_H-M   'P 1'
#
loop_
_entity.id
_entity.type
_entity.pdbx_description
1 polymer ?
#
loop_
_entity_poly.entity_id
_entity_poly.type
_entity_poly.pdbx_seq_one_letter_code
_entity_poly.pdbx_strand_id
1 'polypeptide(L)'
;MMELGATLCSTTNPGCSACPISDNCLALSLSRNSGSIRVTDYPTKVVKAKQRHDYVAVCVVQLTEGTDEESLKNINDKDVLLLVKRPEEGLLAGLWEFPTVPLDGEKVDVTTRRRSTDKYLKELFHINISDNCNVVLRKDVGEHIHIFSHIQLHMHVELLILKLKGGWSQISKNNECKISWKFVDGKSIKTMGLTSGVRKVYNMIQDFKKQQFLQHPTRAPRKKCKSSI
;
A
#
# COMPACT_ATOMS: atom_id res chain seq x y z
N MET A 1 12.14 4.88 36.54
CA MET A 1 13.28 5.53 35.83
C MET A 1 12.92 6.01 34.42
N MET A 2 11.86 5.50 33.76
CA MET A 2 11.46 5.97 32.42
C MET A 2 10.92 7.41 32.40
N GLU A 3 10.26 7.86 33.46
CA GLU A 3 9.70 9.23 33.57
C GLU A 3 10.76 10.34 33.47
N LEU A 4 11.94 10.13 34.07
CA LEU A 4 12.98 11.15 34.09
C LEU A 4 13.50 11.45 32.67
N GLY A 5 13.71 10.43 31.83
CA GLY A 5 14.15 10.60 30.45
C GLY A 5 13.08 11.23 29.54
N ALA A 6 11.80 10.98 29.86
CA ALA A 6 10.68 11.54 29.10
C ALA A 6 10.41 13.02 29.43
N THR A 7 10.57 13.41 30.71
CA THR A 7 10.14 14.73 31.21
C THR A 7 11.29 15.72 31.43
N LEU A 8 12.48 15.24 31.81
CA LEU A 8 13.59 16.09 32.23
C LEU A 8 14.86 15.84 31.42
N CYS A 9 15.37 14.62 31.37
CA CYS A 9 16.61 14.28 30.66
C CYS A 9 16.36 13.98 29.17
N SER A 10 15.79 14.94 28.44
CA SER A 10 15.46 14.79 27.02
C SER A 10 16.69 14.85 26.10
N THR A 11 16.58 14.29 24.90
CA THR A 11 17.70 14.18 23.93
C THR A 11 18.08 15.49 23.24
N THR A 12 17.23 16.53 23.32
CA THR A 12 17.43 17.81 22.64
C THR A 12 17.52 18.98 23.60
N ASN A 13 16.76 18.98 24.69
CA ASN A 13 16.73 20.06 25.67
C ASN A 13 16.52 19.52 27.09
N PRO A 14 17.57 19.03 27.76
CA PRO A 14 17.44 18.45 29.09
C PRO A 14 17.22 19.55 30.14
N GLY A 15 16.22 19.39 30.99
CA GLY A 15 15.90 20.24 32.15
C GLY A 15 16.87 20.01 33.32
N CYS A 16 18.18 20.16 33.08
CA CYS A 16 19.22 19.82 34.06
C CYS A 16 19.11 20.59 35.38
N SER A 17 18.57 21.82 35.38
CA SER A 17 18.38 22.63 36.59
C SER A 17 17.31 22.08 37.53
N ALA A 18 16.29 21.42 37.00
CA ALA A 18 15.21 20.79 37.76
C ALA A 18 15.42 19.27 37.92
N CYS A 19 16.57 18.75 37.48
CA CYS A 19 16.84 17.32 37.52
C CYS A 19 17.19 16.90 38.97
N PRO A 20 16.40 16.00 39.59
CA PRO A 20 16.60 15.60 40.99
C PRO A 20 17.89 14.80 41.23
N ILE A 21 18.55 14.35 40.16
CA ILE A 21 19.82 13.62 40.22
C ILE A 21 20.97 14.40 39.56
N SER A 22 20.80 15.71 39.39
CA SER A 22 21.80 16.58 38.75
C SER A 22 23.15 16.51 39.45
N ASP A 23 23.17 16.37 40.78
CA ASP A 23 24.38 16.24 41.59
C ASP A 23 25.19 14.97 41.29
N ASN A 24 24.52 13.90 40.84
CA ASN A 24 25.15 12.64 40.45
C ASN A 24 25.29 12.47 38.93
N CYS A 25 24.98 13.50 38.14
CA CYS A 25 25.02 13.43 36.68
C CYS A 25 26.43 13.76 36.15
N LEU A 26 27.20 12.72 35.80
CA LEU A 26 28.53 12.90 35.22
C LEU A 26 28.51 13.75 33.94
N ALA A 27 27.52 13.56 33.06
CA ALA A 27 27.39 14.35 31.84
C ALA A 27 27.19 15.85 32.13
N LEU A 28 26.42 16.19 33.16
CA LEU A 28 26.23 17.57 33.60
C LEU A 28 27.52 18.14 34.21
N SER A 29 28.21 17.36 35.04
CA SER A 29 29.50 17.76 35.62
C SER A 29 30.55 18.03 34.53
N LEU A 30 30.65 17.16 33.52
CA LEU A 30 31.56 17.35 32.39
C LEU A 30 31.18 18.59 31.58
N SER A 31 29.89 18.82 31.36
CA SER A 31 29.43 19.99 30.60
C SER A 31 29.68 21.33 31.31
N ARG A 32 29.66 21.35 32.65
CA ARG A 32 30.02 22.53 33.46
C ARG A 32 31.53 22.80 33.45
N ASN A 33 32.34 21.73 33.47
CA ASN A 33 33.80 21.84 33.58
C ASN A 33 34.50 22.01 32.22
N SER A 34 33.84 21.65 31.11
CA SER A 34 34.41 21.70 29.77
C SER A 34 33.39 22.31 28.80
N GLY A 35 33.66 23.51 28.30
CA GLY A 35 32.77 24.22 27.37
C GLY A 35 32.53 23.50 26.03
N SER A 36 33.32 22.47 25.72
CA SER A 36 33.22 21.67 24.50
C SER A 36 32.31 20.44 24.63
N ILE A 37 31.89 20.06 25.84
CA ILE A 37 31.07 18.86 26.09
C ILE A 37 29.68 19.31 26.54
N ARG A 38 28.63 18.75 25.94
CA ARG A 38 27.23 19.03 26.29
C ARG A 38 26.60 17.75 26.83
N VAL A 39 25.63 17.91 27.74
CA VAL A 39 24.81 16.77 28.20
C VAL A 39 24.13 16.06 27.01
N THR A 40 23.79 16.82 25.96
CA THR A 40 23.17 16.33 24.71
C THR A 40 24.09 15.51 23.81
N ASP A 41 25.39 15.47 24.09
CA ASP A 41 26.33 14.61 23.37
C ASP A 41 26.19 13.13 23.78
N TYR A 42 25.43 12.89 24.86
CA TYR A 42 25.12 11.58 25.39
C TYR A 42 23.62 11.26 25.27
N PRO A 43 23.25 9.97 25.05
CA PRO A 43 24.15 8.89 24.65
C PRO A 43 24.70 9.11 23.24
N THR A 44 25.92 8.61 22.98
CA THR A 44 26.52 8.68 21.65
C THR A 44 25.59 8.00 20.65
N LYS A 45 25.13 8.76 19.64
CA LYS A 45 24.26 8.23 18.60
C LYS A 45 25.05 7.24 17.76
N VAL A 46 24.63 5.97 17.78
CA VAL A 46 25.15 4.97 16.85
C VAL A 46 24.74 5.38 15.43
N VAL A 47 25.71 5.42 14.52
CA VAL A 47 25.44 5.68 13.10
C VAL A 47 24.55 4.55 12.57
N LYS A 48 23.34 4.89 12.14
CA LYS A 48 22.41 3.90 11.59
C LYS A 48 22.93 3.43 10.23
N ALA A 49 22.88 2.12 9.99
CA ALA A 49 23.16 1.55 8.67
C ALA A 49 22.25 2.17 7.61
N LYS A 50 22.76 2.31 6.38
CA LYS A 50 21.99 2.85 5.25
C LYS A 50 20.77 1.97 5.02
N GLN A 51 19.60 2.59 4.87
CA GLN A 51 18.37 1.88 4.57
C GLN A 51 18.47 1.20 3.20
N ARG A 52 17.95 -0.03 3.09
CA ARG A 52 17.87 -0.73 1.80
C ARG A 52 16.64 -0.26 1.02
N HIS A 53 16.70 -0.31 -0.30
CA HIS A 53 15.62 0.09 -1.19
C HIS A 53 15.07 -1.14 -1.91
N ASP A 54 13.80 -1.44 -1.69
CA ASP A 54 13.11 -2.59 -2.29
C ASP A 54 12.07 -2.04 -3.29
N TYR A 55 12.04 -2.55 -4.52
CA TYR A 55 11.12 -2.10 -5.58
C TYR A 55 10.12 -3.20 -5.89
N VAL A 56 8.83 -2.83 -5.98
CA VAL A 56 7.75 -3.79 -6.22
C VAL A 56 6.68 -3.22 -7.14
N ALA A 57 6.07 -4.08 -7.95
CA ALA A 57 4.83 -3.80 -8.67
C ALA A 57 3.65 -4.35 -7.86
N VAL A 58 2.71 -3.47 -7.50
CA VAL A 58 1.49 -3.81 -6.77
C VAL A 58 0.30 -3.75 -7.72
N CYS A 59 -0.40 -4.87 -7.89
CA CYS A 59 -1.57 -4.96 -8.74
C CYS A 59 -2.83 -5.10 -7.90
N VAL A 60 -3.67 -4.06 -7.90
CA VAL A 60 -4.99 -4.11 -7.28
C VAL A 60 -5.96 -4.73 -8.26
N VAL A 61 -6.22 -6.03 -8.09
CA VAL A 61 -7.16 -6.78 -8.90
C VAL A 61 -8.56 -6.64 -8.32
N GLN A 62 -9.47 -6.06 -9.10
CA GLN A 62 -10.89 -5.98 -8.80
C GLN A 62 -11.69 -6.82 -9.77
N LEU A 63 -12.56 -7.67 -9.25
CA LEU A 63 -13.54 -8.38 -10.04
C LEU A 63 -14.88 -7.63 -10.00
N THR A 64 -15.52 -7.51 -11.16
CA THR A 64 -16.85 -6.91 -11.28
C THR A 64 -17.79 -7.79 -12.11
N GLU A 65 -19.08 -7.79 -11.75
CA GLU A 65 -20.14 -8.43 -12.54
C GLU A 65 -20.71 -7.48 -13.62
N GLY A 66 -20.53 -6.16 -13.42
CA GLY A 66 -21.04 -5.12 -14.31
C GLY A 66 -20.41 -5.15 -15.70
N THR A 67 -21.18 -4.77 -16.71
CA THR A 67 -20.77 -4.76 -18.13
C THR A 67 -20.14 -3.45 -18.60
N ASP A 68 -20.36 -2.34 -17.87
CA ASP A 68 -20.14 -0.99 -18.41
C ASP A 68 -19.29 -0.12 -17.47
N GLU A 69 -18.47 0.77 -18.04
CA GLU A 69 -17.68 1.78 -17.28
C GLU A 69 -18.56 2.67 -16.38
N GLU A 70 -19.83 2.87 -16.75
CA GLU A 70 -20.82 3.61 -15.94
C GLU A 70 -21.15 2.87 -14.62
N SER A 71 -21.08 1.53 -14.62
CA SER A 71 -21.30 0.71 -13.42
C SER A 71 -20.12 0.75 -12.45
N LEU A 72 -18.93 1.22 -12.87
CA LEU A 72 -17.79 1.45 -11.98
C LEU A 72 -17.92 2.75 -11.15
N LYS A 73 -18.87 3.62 -11.48
CA LYS A 73 -19.09 4.91 -10.79
C LYS A 73 -19.69 4.73 -9.40
N ASN A 74 -20.55 3.72 -9.23
CA ASN A 74 -21.04 3.31 -7.93
C ASN A 74 -20.18 2.14 -7.49
N ILE A 75 -19.53 2.25 -6.33
CA ILE A 75 -18.93 1.08 -5.66
C ILE A 75 -20.11 0.16 -5.38
N ASN A 76 -20.41 -0.75 -6.30
CA ASN A 76 -21.41 -1.76 -6.05
C ASN A 76 -20.89 -2.60 -4.89
N ASP A 77 -21.76 -2.95 -3.95
CA ASP A 77 -21.46 -3.90 -2.87
C ASP A 77 -20.98 -5.27 -3.37
N LYS A 78 -21.05 -5.49 -4.69
CA LYS A 78 -20.60 -6.69 -5.39
C LYS A 78 -19.18 -6.61 -5.94
N ASP A 79 -18.52 -5.45 -5.96
CA ASP A 79 -17.13 -5.40 -6.40
C ASP A 79 -16.23 -6.05 -5.33
N VAL A 80 -15.45 -7.04 -5.73
CA VAL A 80 -14.56 -7.76 -4.82
C VAL A 80 -13.10 -7.58 -5.23
N LEU A 81 -12.23 -7.42 -4.23
CA LEU A 81 -10.81 -7.21 -4.38
C LEU A 81 -10.04 -8.48 -4.00
N LEU A 82 -9.04 -8.83 -4.78
CA LEU A 82 -8.15 -9.94 -4.48
C LEU A 82 -7.10 -9.52 -3.43
N LEU A 83 -7.04 -10.27 -2.33
CA LEU A 83 -5.98 -10.14 -1.34
C LEU A 83 -5.25 -11.47 -1.16
N VAL A 84 -3.96 -11.35 -0.89
CA VAL A 84 -3.02 -12.46 -0.68
C VAL A 84 -2.45 -12.32 0.72
N LYS A 85 -2.35 -13.43 1.45
CA LYS A 85 -1.74 -13.48 2.78
C LYS A 85 -0.23 -13.69 2.61
N ARG A 86 0.57 -12.84 3.25
CA ARG A 86 2.02 -13.02 3.33
C ARG A 86 2.37 -14.32 4.06
N PRO A 87 3.53 -14.93 3.79
CA PRO A 87 4.04 -16.06 4.56
C PRO A 87 4.02 -15.78 6.07
N GLU A 88 3.96 -16.82 6.88
CA GLU A 88 3.95 -16.70 8.35
C GLU A 88 5.31 -16.25 8.94
N GLU A 89 6.31 -16.06 8.09
CA GLU A 89 7.65 -15.62 8.47
C GLU A 89 8.10 -14.40 7.65
N GLY A 90 9.00 -13.60 8.24
CA GLY A 90 9.60 -12.44 7.61
C GLY A 90 8.83 -11.13 7.81
N LEU A 91 9.10 -10.15 6.94
CA LEU A 91 8.53 -8.82 7.04
C LEU A 91 7.01 -8.85 6.81
N LEU A 92 6.25 -8.29 7.75
CA LEU A 92 4.78 -8.25 7.72
C LEU A 92 4.14 -9.65 7.64
N ALA A 93 4.75 -10.62 8.30
CA ALA A 93 4.31 -12.01 8.34
C ALA A 93 2.81 -12.16 8.65
N GLY A 94 2.14 -13.02 7.88
CA GLY A 94 0.72 -13.35 8.03
C GLY A 94 -0.27 -12.22 7.72
N LEU A 95 0.20 -11.02 7.37
CA LEU A 95 -0.67 -9.91 7.00
C LEU A 95 -1.14 -10.00 5.55
N TRP A 96 -2.27 -9.37 5.27
CA TRP A 96 -2.88 -9.37 3.95
C TRP A 96 -2.40 -8.18 3.12
N GLU A 97 -2.11 -8.44 1.85
CA GLU A 97 -1.66 -7.47 0.88
C GLU A 97 -2.32 -7.70 -0.49
N PHE A 98 -2.17 -6.72 -1.38
CA PHE A 98 -2.53 -6.89 -2.77
C PHE A 98 -1.46 -7.74 -3.49
N PRO A 99 -1.83 -8.45 -4.57
CA PRO A 99 -0.87 -9.11 -5.46
C PRO A 99 0.34 -8.23 -5.74
N THR A 100 1.53 -8.68 -5.34
CA THR A 100 2.76 -7.89 -5.40
C THR A 100 3.89 -8.71 -5.97
N VAL A 101 4.63 -8.13 -6.90
CA VAL A 101 5.77 -8.77 -7.58
C VAL A 101 7.03 -7.94 -7.35
N PRO A 102 8.16 -8.53 -6.90
CA PRO A 102 9.42 -7.81 -6.78
C PRO A 102 9.97 -7.39 -8.15
N LEU A 103 10.69 -6.27 -8.18
CA LEU A 103 11.29 -5.69 -9.37
C LEU A 103 12.81 -5.58 -9.21
N ASP A 104 13.55 -5.88 -10.27
CA ASP A 104 15.02 -5.84 -10.31
C ASP A 104 15.54 -4.43 -10.60
N GLY A 105 15.08 -3.42 -9.85
CA GLY A 105 15.60 -2.05 -9.93
C GLY A 105 14.54 -0.95 -9.85
N GLU A 106 15.01 0.30 -9.82
CA GLU A 106 14.19 1.50 -9.63
C GLU A 106 13.30 1.84 -10.83
N LYS A 107 13.84 1.66 -12.05
CA LYS A 107 13.19 2.09 -13.29
C LYS A 107 12.86 0.87 -14.13
N VAL A 108 11.73 0.26 -13.83
CA VAL A 108 11.14 -0.81 -14.66
C VAL A 108 9.94 -0.23 -15.41
N ASP A 109 9.94 -0.42 -16.73
CA ASP A 109 8.86 0.10 -17.58
C ASP A 109 7.52 -0.58 -17.27
N VAL A 110 6.43 0.13 -17.59
CA VAL A 110 5.06 -0.34 -17.35
C VAL A 110 4.80 -1.72 -18.00
N THR A 111 5.36 -1.99 -19.18
CA THR A 111 5.12 -3.24 -19.91
C THR A 111 5.76 -4.42 -19.21
N THR A 112 7.00 -4.27 -18.74
CA THR A 112 7.70 -5.29 -17.96
C THR A 112 7.00 -5.53 -16.63
N ARG A 113 6.59 -4.48 -15.91
CA ARG A 113 5.79 -4.62 -14.67
C ARG A 113 4.52 -5.41 -14.93
N ARG A 114 3.76 -5.06 -15.97
CA ARG A 114 2.53 -5.75 -16.35
C ARG A 114 2.76 -7.21 -16.69
N ARG A 115 3.79 -7.52 -17.48
CA ARG A 115 4.14 -8.90 -17.85
C ARG A 115 4.46 -9.74 -16.61
N SER A 116 5.20 -9.19 -15.66
CA SER A 116 5.55 -9.87 -14.41
C SER A 116 4.30 -10.09 -13.53
N THR A 117 3.42 -9.09 -13.42
CA THR A 117 2.13 -9.26 -12.75
C THR A 117 1.27 -10.32 -13.44
N ASP A 118 1.14 -10.29 -14.76
CA ASP A 118 0.29 -11.20 -15.52
C ASP A 118 0.74 -12.64 -15.35
N LYS A 119 2.07 -12.87 -15.36
CA LYS A 119 2.67 -14.16 -15.04
C LYS A 119 2.31 -14.59 -13.61
N TYR A 120 2.48 -13.72 -12.62
CA TYR A 120 2.14 -14.00 -11.22
C TYR A 120 0.66 -14.35 -11.05
N LEU A 121 -0.24 -13.61 -11.72
CA LEU A 121 -1.69 -13.84 -11.66
C LEU A 121 -2.09 -15.16 -12.32
N LYS A 122 -1.44 -15.51 -13.44
CA LYS A 122 -1.64 -16.77 -14.15
C LYS A 122 -1.15 -17.97 -13.34
N GLU A 123 0.03 -17.87 -12.74
CA GLU A 123 0.65 -18.98 -12.00
C GLU A 123 -0.07 -19.27 -10.68
N LEU A 124 -0.49 -18.25 -9.94
CA LEU A 124 -1.07 -18.44 -8.60
C LEU A 124 -2.61 -18.50 -8.57
N PHE A 125 -3.28 -17.77 -9.46
CA PHE A 125 -4.75 -17.66 -9.42
C PHE A 125 -5.41 -18.21 -10.68
N HIS A 126 -4.64 -18.71 -11.65
CA HIS A 126 -5.13 -19.10 -12.98
C HIS A 126 -5.91 -17.99 -13.69
N ILE A 127 -5.67 -16.73 -13.32
CA ILE A 127 -6.28 -15.57 -13.97
C ILE A 127 -5.45 -15.31 -15.22
N ASN A 128 -5.97 -15.76 -16.36
CA ASN A 128 -5.35 -15.55 -17.66
C ASN A 128 -6.08 -14.42 -18.39
N ILE A 129 -5.41 -13.27 -18.42
CA ILE A 129 -5.96 -12.01 -18.92
C ILE A 129 -6.40 -12.11 -20.39
N SER A 130 -5.73 -12.93 -21.22
CA SER A 130 -6.10 -13.09 -22.64
C SER A 130 -7.26 -14.07 -22.88
N ASP A 131 -7.44 -15.05 -21.98
CA ASP A 131 -8.25 -16.23 -22.31
C ASP A 131 -9.54 -16.28 -21.50
N ASN A 132 -9.45 -16.24 -20.16
CA ASN A 132 -10.57 -16.46 -19.25
C ASN A 132 -11.13 -15.19 -18.60
N CYS A 133 -10.52 -14.04 -18.89
CA CYS A 133 -10.93 -12.74 -18.40
C CYS A 133 -11.37 -11.81 -19.54
N ASN A 134 -12.23 -10.86 -19.21
CA ASN A 134 -12.44 -9.64 -19.98
C ASN A 134 -11.90 -8.47 -19.16
N VAL A 135 -10.93 -7.73 -19.70
CA VAL A 135 -10.33 -6.58 -19.03
C VAL A 135 -11.25 -5.38 -19.24
N VAL A 136 -11.89 -4.93 -18.17
CA VAL A 136 -12.73 -3.73 -18.19
C VAL A 136 -11.85 -2.48 -18.14
N LEU A 137 -10.86 -2.48 -17.24
CA LEU A 137 -9.94 -1.35 -17.08
C LEU A 137 -8.57 -1.87 -16.62
N ARG A 138 -7.50 -1.35 -17.22
CA ARG A 138 -6.15 -1.49 -16.68
C ARG A 138 -5.41 -0.15 -16.73
N LYS A 139 -5.05 0.40 -15.58
CA LYS A 139 -4.41 1.73 -15.47
C LYS A 139 -3.26 1.70 -14.49
N ASP A 140 -2.19 2.40 -14.83
CA ASP A 140 -1.11 2.72 -13.91
C ASP A 140 -1.59 3.92 -13.07
N VAL A 141 -1.65 3.74 -11.75
CA VAL A 141 -2.23 4.74 -10.83
C VAL A 141 -1.17 5.66 -10.26
N GLY A 142 0.07 5.16 -10.14
CA GLY A 142 1.23 5.95 -9.71
C GLY A 142 2.10 5.19 -8.72
N GLU A 143 2.92 5.93 -7.99
CA GLU A 143 3.95 5.36 -7.12
C GLU A 143 3.73 5.76 -5.66
N HIS A 144 4.07 4.87 -4.74
CA HIS A 144 4.08 5.15 -3.31
C HIS A 144 5.31 4.54 -2.63
N ILE A 145 6.05 5.37 -1.91
CA ILE A 145 7.18 4.93 -1.09
C ILE A 145 6.70 4.75 0.35
N HIS A 146 6.79 3.51 0.85
CA HIS A 146 6.51 3.19 2.24
C HIS A 146 7.83 2.98 3.00
N ILE A 147 8.03 3.78 4.06
CA ILE A 147 9.29 3.81 4.81
C ILE A 147 9.13 2.98 6.09
N PHE A 148 9.93 1.92 6.21
CA PHE A 148 10.17 1.17 7.44
C PHE A 148 11.46 1.67 8.10
N SER A 149 11.75 1.19 9.32
CA SER A 149 12.98 1.57 10.04
C SER A 149 14.26 1.32 9.24
N HIS A 150 14.31 0.23 8.46
CA HIS A 150 15.51 -0.22 7.75
C HIS A 150 15.30 -0.41 6.23
N ILE A 151 14.09 -0.15 5.72
CA ILE A 151 13.69 -0.46 4.34
C ILE A 151 12.87 0.70 3.79
N GLN A 152 13.20 1.15 2.58
CA GLN A 152 12.34 2.00 1.77
C GLN A 152 11.71 1.14 0.68
N LEU A 153 10.41 0.88 0.79
CA LEU A 153 9.66 0.06 -0.15
C LEU A 153 8.99 0.95 -1.19
N HIS A 154 9.50 0.92 -2.41
CA HIS A 154 8.97 1.65 -3.57
C HIS A 154 7.93 0.78 -4.28
N MET A 155 6.67 1.21 -4.25
CA MET A 155 5.54 0.49 -4.85
C MET A 155 5.06 1.22 -6.11
N HIS A 156 5.09 0.55 -7.25
CA HIS A 156 4.37 1.00 -8.45
C HIS A 156 2.98 0.36 -8.47
N VAL A 157 1.93 1.17 -8.40
CA VAL A 157 0.56 0.74 -8.22
C VAL A 157 -0.19 0.72 -9.55
N GLU A 158 -0.72 -0.44 -9.92
CA GLU A 158 -1.67 -0.58 -11.02
C GLU A 158 -3.06 -1.02 -10.53
N LEU A 159 -4.09 -0.56 -11.24
CA LEU A 159 -5.47 -1.00 -11.09
C LEU A 159 -5.84 -1.91 -12.25
N LEU A 160 -6.32 -3.11 -11.95
CA LEU A 160 -6.79 -4.08 -12.92
C LEU A 160 -8.24 -4.50 -12.58
N ILE A 161 -9.19 -4.10 -13.41
CA ILE A 161 -10.60 -4.45 -13.27
C ILE A 161 -10.94 -5.51 -14.32
N LEU A 162 -11.39 -6.67 -13.85
CA LEU A 162 -11.67 -7.84 -14.68
C LEU A 162 -13.11 -8.32 -14.50
N LYS A 163 -13.64 -8.91 -15.57
CA LYS A 163 -14.82 -9.75 -15.55
C LYS A 163 -14.44 -11.17 -15.97
N LEU A 164 -14.71 -12.16 -15.12
CA LEU A 164 -14.42 -13.56 -15.44
C LEU A 164 -15.50 -14.12 -16.36
N LYS A 165 -15.09 -14.84 -17.42
CA LYS A 165 -16.03 -15.41 -18.41
C LYS A 165 -16.88 -16.56 -17.85
N GLY A 166 -16.43 -17.24 -16.79
CA GLY A 166 -17.10 -18.40 -16.17
C GLY A 166 -17.60 -18.19 -14.74
N GLY A 167 -17.68 -16.93 -14.27
CA GLY A 167 -18.03 -16.62 -12.88
C GLY A 167 -16.90 -16.88 -11.87
N TRP A 168 -17.07 -16.42 -10.64
CA TRP A 168 -16.02 -16.45 -9.61
C TRP A 168 -15.74 -17.84 -9.04
N SER A 169 -16.67 -18.79 -9.21
CA SER A 169 -16.57 -20.17 -8.73
C SER A 169 -15.47 -20.99 -9.44
N GLN A 170 -14.98 -20.54 -10.60
CA GLN A 170 -13.91 -21.20 -11.33
C GLN A 170 -12.51 -20.86 -10.81
N ILE A 171 -12.37 -19.83 -9.97
CA ILE A 171 -11.12 -19.60 -9.23
C ILE A 171 -11.11 -20.62 -8.08
N SER A 172 -10.83 -21.87 -8.44
CA SER A 172 -10.73 -22.99 -7.53
C SER A 172 -9.70 -22.66 -6.44
N LYS A 173 -10.08 -22.88 -5.17
CA LYS A 173 -9.11 -23.12 -4.09
C LYS A 173 -8.42 -24.44 -4.42
N ASN A 174 -7.45 -24.41 -5.32
CA ASN A 174 -6.69 -25.62 -5.60
C ASN A 174 -5.86 -25.92 -4.34
N ASN A 175 -6.00 -27.15 -3.81
CA ASN A 175 -5.32 -27.61 -2.60
C ASN A 175 -3.77 -27.63 -2.71
N GLU A 176 -3.22 -27.26 -3.86
CA GLU A 176 -1.78 -27.17 -4.12
C GLU A 176 -1.22 -25.74 -4.00
N CYS A 177 -2.07 -24.72 -3.84
CA CYS A 177 -1.61 -23.35 -3.69
C CYS A 177 -1.09 -23.14 -2.25
N LYS A 178 0.24 -23.08 -2.09
CA LYS A 178 0.92 -22.83 -0.79
C LYS A 178 0.58 -21.46 -0.17
N ILE A 179 -0.09 -20.58 -0.92
CA ILE A 179 -0.37 -19.20 -0.56
C ILE A 179 -1.86 -19.03 -0.27
N SER A 180 -2.20 -18.53 0.91
CA SER A 180 -3.57 -18.22 1.30
C SER A 180 -4.03 -16.92 0.62
N TRP A 181 -5.16 -16.95 -0.08
CA TRP A 181 -5.75 -15.78 -0.74
C TRP A 181 -7.27 -15.71 -0.50
N LYS A 182 -7.86 -14.54 -0.69
CA LYS A 182 -9.32 -14.34 -0.60
C LYS A 182 -9.80 -13.14 -1.41
N PHE A 183 -11.07 -13.17 -1.76
CA PHE A 183 -11.80 -12.02 -2.27
C PHE A 183 -12.47 -11.28 -1.11
N VAL A 184 -12.39 -9.95 -1.12
CA VAL A 184 -12.97 -9.09 -0.08
C VAL A 184 -13.72 -7.95 -0.73
N ASP A 185 -14.94 -7.69 -0.28
CA ASP A 185 -15.72 -6.54 -0.75
C ASP A 185 -15.16 -5.20 -0.22
N GLY A 186 -15.62 -4.11 -0.83
CA GLY A 186 -15.17 -2.76 -0.48
C GLY A 186 -15.55 -2.26 0.92
N LYS A 187 -16.52 -2.88 1.61
CA LYS A 187 -16.88 -2.55 3.01
C LYS A 187 -15.98 -3.31 3.98
N SER A 188 -15.83 -4.61 3.76
CA SER A 188 -14.99 -5.51 4.56
C SER A 188 -13.52 -5.11 4.55
N ILE A 189 -13.00 -4.59 3.42
CA ILE A 189 -11.59 -4.15 3.35
C ILE A 189 -11.29 -2.95 4.27
N LYS A 190 -12.28 -2.08 4.54
CA LYS A 190 -12.11 -0.89 5.38
C LYS A 190 -11.94 -1.23 6.86
N THR A 191 -12.61 -2.29 7.32
CA THR A 191 -12.56 -2.76 8.71
C THR A 191 -11.43 -3.76 8.94
N MET A 192 -10.78 -4.23 7.87
CA MET A 192 -9.73 -5.22 7.94
C MET A 192 -8.39 -4.64 8.46
N GLY A 193 -7.68 -5.45 9.25
CA GLY A 193 -6.33 -5.15 9.76
C GLY A 193 -5.29 -5.20 8.64
N LEU A 194 -5.21 -4.13 7.85
CA LEU A 194 -4.22 -3.94 6.79
C LEU A 194 -3.07 -3.05 7.25
N THR A 195 -1.91 -3.24 6.65
CA THR A 195 -0.74 -2.38 6.91
C THR A 195 -0.99 -0.97 6.38
N SER A 196 -0.24 0.00 6.92
CA SER A 196 -0.29 1.40 6.44
C SER A 196 0.01 1.52 4.94
N GLY A 197 0.98 0.74 4.44
CA GLY A 197 1.32 0.72 3.01
C GLY A 197 0.15 0.22 2.15
N VAL A 198 -0.43 -0.93 2.51
CA VAL A 198 -1.58 -1.51 1.78
C VAL A 198 -2.80 -0.59 1.84
N ARG A 199 -3.07 0.02 3.01
CA ARG A 199 -4.16 0.99 3.17
C ARG A 199 -3.96 2.24 2.32
N LYS A 200 -2.71 2.72 2.19
CA LYS A 200 -2.39 3.85 1.33
C LYS A 200 -2.61 3.51 -0.15
N VAL A 201 -2.18 2.32 -0.59
CA VAL A 201 -2.46 1.81 -1.95
C VAL A 201 -3.96 1.75 -2.22
N TYR A 202 -4.74 1.19 -1.30
CA TYR A 202 -6.21 1.16 -1.44
C TYR A 202 -6.80 2.56 -1.59
N ASN A 203 -6.39 3.53 -0.75
CA ASN A 203 -6.86 4.91 -0.84
C ASN A 203 -6.47 5.57 -2.17
N MET A 204 -5.26 5.32 -2.70
CA MET A 204 -4.86 5.81 -4.02
C MET A 204 -5.79 5.32 -5.12
N ILE A 205 -6.20 4.04 -5.08
CA ILE A 205 -7.19 3.51 -6.02
C ILE A 205 -8.54 4.20 -5.85
N GLN A 206 -9.01 4.40 -4.62
CA GLN A 206 -10.30 5.07 -4.39
C GLN A 206 -10.29 6.51 -4.90
N ASP A 207 -9.21 7.24 -4.68
CA ASP A 207 -9.07 8.62 -5.15
C ASP A 207 -8.93 8.68 -6.67
N PHE A 208 -8.17 7.78 -7.28
CA PHE A 208 -8.07 7.63 -8.73
C PHE A 208 -9.45 7.38 -9.37
N LYS A 209 -10.23 6.45 -8.82
CA LYS A 209 -11.60 6.18 -9.29
C LYS A 209 -12.49 7.42 -9.19
N LYS A 210 -12.50 8.12 -8.05
CA LYS A 210 -13.27 9.37 -7.91
C LYS A 210 -12.89 10.38 -8.99
N GLN A 211 -11.59 10.60 -9.22
CA GLN A 211 -11.12 11.55 -10.23
C GLN A 211 -11.50 11.14 -11.66
N GLN A 212 -11.37 9.86 -12.00
CA GLN A 212 -11.68 9.35 -13.33
C GLN A 212 -13.19 9.46 -13.64
N PHE A 213 -14.04 9.22 -12.65
CA PHE A 213 -15.50 9.23 -12.82
C PHE A 213 -16.18 10.59 -12.60
N LEU A 214 -15.49 11.56 -11.98
CA LEU A 214 -15.93 12.97 -11.93
C LEU A 214 -15.78 13.68 -13.29
N GLN A 215 -14.95 13.19 -14.21
CA GLN A 215 -14.67 13.83 -15.50
C GLN A 215 -15.69 13.51 -16.62
N HIS A 216 -16.83 12.86 -16.32
CA HIS A 216 -17.92 12.66 -17.27
C HIS A 216 -19.23 13.26 -16.76
N PRO A 217 -19.48 14.58 -16.97
CA PRO A 217 -20.82 15.12 -16.89
C PRO A 217 -21.66 14.48 -17.99
N THR A 218 -22.79 13.92 -17.59
CA THR A 218 -23.87 13.41 -18.45
C THR A 218 -24.11 14.34 -19.64
N ARG A 219 -23.86 13.86 -20.88
CA ARG A 219 -24.42 14.52 -22.07
C ARG A 219 -25.94 14.42 -21.96
N ALA A 220 -26.59 15.54 -21.71
CA ALA A 220 -28.05 15.64 -21.73
C ALA A 220 -28.61 15.08 -23.05
N PRO A 221 -29.74 14.35 -23.04
CA PRO A 221 -30.34 13.85 -24.27
C PRO A 221 -30.73 15.05 -25.15
N ARG A 222 -30.16 15.13 -26.35
CA ARG A 222 -30.61 16.08 -27.37
C ARG A 222 -32.07 15.76 -27.70
N LYS A 223 -32.96 16.68 -27.36
CA LYS A 223 -34.39 16.65 -27.69
C LYS A 223 -34.55 16.33 -29.17
N LYS A 224 -35.35 15.31 -29.51
CA LYS A 224 -35.83 15.09 -30.88
C LYS A 224 -36.58 16.36 -31.30
N CYS A 225 -36.06 17.09 -32.29
CA CYS A 225 -36.84 18.10 -32.99
C CYS A 225 -38.02 17.40 -33.65
N LYS A 226 -39.24 17.74 -33.24
CA LYS A 226 -40.46 17.36 -33.95
C LYS A 226 -40.48 18.11 -35.27
N SER A 227 -40.46 17.36 -36.36
CA SER A 227 -40.87 17.82 -37.69
C SER A 227 -42.30 18.35 -37.62
N SER A 228 -42.52 19.58 -38.07
CA SER A 228 -43.86 20.08 -38.41
C SER A 228 -43.86 20.39 -39.90
N ILE A 229 -44.82 19.77 -40.58
CA ILE A 229 -45.23 20.00 -41.97
C ILE A 229 -45.99 21.32 -42.03
#